data_AF-A0A511YTJ8-F1
#
_entry.id   AF-A0A511YTJ8-F1
#
_cell.length_a   1.000
_cell.length_b   1.000
_cell.length_c   1.000
_cell.angle_alpha   90.00
_cell.angle_beta   90.00
_cell.angle_gamma   90.00
#
_symmetry.space_group_name_H-M   'P 1'
#
loop_
_entity.id
_entity.type
_entity.pdbx_description
1 polymer ?
#
loop_
_entity_poly.entity_id
_entity_poly.type
_entity_poly.pdbx_seq_one_letter_code
_entity_poly.pdbx_strand_id
1 'polypeptide(L)'
;MVGGGCLLLTAGAGSIACGALGGAAAGAASHAWRAQVQHTEEFSWGAMGREALIGGLTGAATAGIGQIPGVRQLANRATTAISNRISPYLGRPPTTTLRPTEGPIAWPPNNGFHGNLGPSGNPGVTVLRPGTQIDRFGLDEGRFVAPRGTPVAQRSLPPGATSKPYSVFEVTNRLVVQQGRATPWFGQPGMGVQYRLPASVKDLLATGYLRRV
;
A
#
# COMPACT_ATOMS: atom_id res chain seq x y z
N MET A 1 -25.39 10.60 -7.60
CA MET A 1 -24.98 12.01 -7.43
C MET A 1 -23.87 12.08 -6.38
N VAL A 2 -22.62 11.79 -6.77
CA VAL A 2 -21.43 12.02 -5.93
C VAL A 2 -20.58 13.01 -6.71
N GLY A 3 -20.96 14.29 -6.67
CA GLY A 3 -20.41 15.31 -7.56
C GLY A 3 -20.49 16.73 -7.01
N GLY A 4 -20.67 16.91 -5.69
CA GLY A 4 -20.89 18.23 -5.08
C GLY A 4 -19.75 18.77 -4.23
N GLY A 5 -18.73 17.97 -3.89
CA GLY A 5 -17.79 18.33 -2.82
C GLY A 5 -16.73 19.39 -3.15
N CYS A 6 -16.31 19.51 -4.43
CA CYS A 6 -15.20 20.40 -4.81
C CYS A 6 -15.65 21.71 -5.49
N LEU A 7 -16.94 21.89 -5.81
CA LEU A 7 -17.41 23.04 -6.57
C LEU A 7 -17.88 24.22 -5.70
N LEU A 8 -18.02 24.04 -4.39
CA LEU A 8 -18.72 25.02 -3.53
C LEU A 8 -17.84 25.95 -2.69
N LEU A 9 -16.52 25.87 -2.76
CA LEU A 9 -15.66 26.74 -1.97
C LEU A 9 -14.61 27.44 -2.83
N THR A 10 -14.82 28.76 -2.95
CA THR A 10 -13.87 29.83 -3.29
C THR A 10 -13.68 30.18 -4.77
N ALA A 11 -14.41 31.22 -5.21
CA ALA A 11 -14.15 32.00 -6.42
C ALA A 11 -12.88 32.89 -6.30
N GLY A 12 -11.79 32.37 -5.74
CA GLY A 12 -10.53 33.09 -5.58
C GLY A 12 -9.47 32.19 -4.94
N ALA A 13 -8.33 32.02 -5.62
CA ALA A 13 -7.16 31.22 -5.25
C ALA A 13 -7.37 29.71 -4.93
N GLY A 14 -8.52 29.29 -4.38
CA GLY A 14 -8.81 27.91 -4.05
C GLY A 14 -9.23 27.05 -5.24
N SER A 15 -9.62 27.62 -6.38
CA SER A 15 -9.98 26.82 -7.56
C SER A 15 -8.77 26.10 -8.17
N ILE A 16 -7.57 26.70 -8.15
CA ILE A 16 -6.32 26.04 -8.62
C ILE A 16 -5.94 24.90 -7.68
N ALA A 17 -6.05 25.10 -6.36
CA ALA A 17 -5.80 24.06 -5.37
C ALA A 17 -6.83 22.93 -5.48
N CYS A 18 -8.11 23.24 -5.65
CA CYS A 18 -9.17 22.24 -5.88
C CYS A 18 -8.97 21.49 -7.19
N GLY A 19 -8.53 22.18 -8.25
CA GLY A 19 -8.13 21.55 -9.51
C GLY A 19 -6.98 20.58 -9.31
N ALA A 20 -5.93 21.02 -8.63
CA ALA A 20 -4.77 20.19 -8.35
C ALA A 20 -5.13 18.94 -7.54
N LEU A 21 -5.93 19.10 -6.49
CA LEU A 21 -6.35 17.99 -5.65
C LEU A 21 -7.33 17.06 -6.38
N GLY A 22 -8.30 17.60 -7.12
CA GLY A 22 -9.28 16.82 -7.88
C GLY A 22 -8.63 16.04 -9.02
N GLY A 23 -7.71 16.67 -9.74
CA GLY A 23 -6.94 16.02 -10.79
C GLY A 23 -6.02 14.94 -10.22
N ALA A 24 -5.34 15.18 -9.09
CA ALA A 24 -4.49 14.18 -8.47
C ALA A 24 -5.25 12.96 -7.95
N ALA A 25 -6.41 13.18 -7.32
CA ALA A 25 -7.29 12.11 -6.88
C ALA A 25 -7.81 11.28 -8.06
N ALA A 26 -8.22 11.93 -9.15
CA ALA A 26 -8.69 11.25 -10.36
C ALA A 26 -7.59 10.41 -11.02
N GLY A 27 -6.36 10.94 -11.10
CA GLY A 27 -5.19 10.22 -11.60
C GLY A 27 -4.91 8.96 -10.78
N ALA A 28 -4.83 9.09 -9.45
CA ALA A 28 -4.61 7.95 -8.56
C ALA A 28 -5.73 6.90 -8.66
N ALA A 29 -6.99 7.34 -8.70
CA ALA A 29 -8.14 6.45 -8.78
C ALA A 29 -8.19 5.68 -10.11
N SER A 30 -7.85 6.31 -11.24
CA SER A 30 -7.84 5.64 -12.54
C SER A 30 -6.80 4.54 -12.64
N HIS A 31 -5.63 4.72 -12.02
CA HIS A 31 -4.62 3.69 -11.91
C HIS A 31 -5.06 2.55 -10.98
N ALA A 32 -5.61 2.89 -9.81
CA ALA A 32 -6.15 1.89 -8.89
C ALA A 32 -7.26 1.05 -9.54
N TRP A 33 -8.14 1.65 -10.34
CA TRP A 33 -9.20 0.96 -11.06
C TRP A 33 -8.67 0.04 -12.18
N ARG A 34 -7.73 0.51 -13.01
CA ARG A 34 -7.07 -0.33 -14.02
C ARG A 34 -6.36 -1.53 -13.40
N ALA A 35 -5.69 -1.32 -12.27
CA ALA A 35 -4.94 -2.36 -11.60
C ALA A 35 -5.81 -3.37 -10.83
N GLN A 36 -6.86 -2.91 -10.15
CA GLN A 36 -7.69 -3.74 -9.27
C GLN A 36 -8.95 -4.31 -9.95
N VAL A 37 -9.53 -3.58 -10.91
CA VAL A 37 -10.81 -3.95 -11.53
C VAL A 37 -10.60 -4.47 -12.95
N GLN A 38 -9.80 -3.77 -13.76
CA GLN A 38 -9.59 -4.19 -15.15
C GLN A 38 -8.47 -5.21 -15.32
N HIS A 39 -7.58 -5.35 -14.31
CA HIS A 39 -6.37 -6.17 -14.38
C HIS A 39 -5.52 -5.90 -15.64
N THR A 40 -5.59 -4.68 -16.20
CA THR A 40 -4.85 -4.30 -17.41
C THR A 40 -3.43 -3.80 -17.11
N GLU A 41 -3.17 -3.45 -15.86
CA GLU A 41 -1.87 -2.96 -15.37
C GLU A 41 -1.57 -3.59 -14.00
N GLU A 42 -0.29 -3.78 -13.66
CA GLU A 42 0.11 -4.19 -12.32
C GLU A 42 0.06 -3.00 -11.36
N PHE A 43 -0.45 -3.23 -10.14
CA PHE A 43 -0.53 -2.18 -9.14
C PHE A 43 0.86 -1.72 -8.69
N SER A 44 1.25 -0.50 -9.08
CA SER A 44 2.49 0.14 -8.68
C SER A 44 2.25 1.50 -7.99
N TRP A 45 2.81 1.68 -6.80
CA TRP A 45 2.75 2.96 -6.07
C TRP A 45 3.52 4.08 -6.78
N GLY A 46 4.61 3.75 -7.49
CA GLY A 46 5.34 4.73 -8.30
C GLY A 46 4.51 5.19 -9.49
N ALA A 47 3.80 4.26 -10.14
CA ALA A 47 2.87 4.60 -11.23
C ALA A 47 1.67 5.38 -10.71
N MET A 48 1.08 5.00 -9.58
CA MET A 48 -0.01 5.75 -8.97
C MET A 48 0.40 7.17 -8.56
N GLY A 49 1.59 7.34 -7.98
CA GLY A 49 2.15 8.64 -7.65
C GLY A 49 2.40 9.52 -8.89
N ARG A 50 2.86 8.91 -9.99
CA ARG A 50 2.96 9.58 -11.30
C ARG A 50 1.61 10.04 -11.81
N GLU A 51 0.60 9.16 -11.83
CA GLU A 51 -0.74 9.51 -12.32
C GLU A 51 -1.40 10.58 -11.46
N ALA A 52 -1.19 10.55 -10.13
CA ALA A 52 -1.63 11.60 -9.22
C ALA A 52 -0.93 12.94 -9.50
N LEU A 53 0.39 12.95 -9.74
CA LEU A 53 1.11 14.17 -10.06
C LEU A 53 0.66 14.77 -11.40
N ILE A 54 0.56 13.94 -12.45
CA ILE A 54 0.09 14.36 -13.78
C ILE A 54 -1.34 14.91 -13.69
N GLY A 55 -2.21 14.20 -12.98
CA GLY A 55 -3.58 14.61 -12.72
C GLY A 55 -3.62 15.96 -12.00
N GLY A 56 -2.81 16.15 -10.95
CA GLY A 56 -2.79 17.41 -10.21
C GLY A 56 -2.25 18.59 -10.99
N LEU A 57 -1.20 18.41 -11.80
CA LEU A 57 -0.73 19.48 -12.69
C LEU A 57 -1.79 19.86 -13.73
N THR A 58 -2.45 18.86 -14.30
CA THR A 58 -3.52 19.07 -15.30
C THR A 58 -4.74 19.76 -14.68
N GLY A 59 -5.13 19.33 -13.48
CA GLY A 59 -6.23 19.91 -12.74
C GLY A 59 -5.94 21.35 -12.29
N ALA A 60 -4.71 21.64 -11.85
CA ALA A 60 -4.28 22.99 -11.50
C ALA A 60 -4.37 23.96 -12.69
N ALA A 61 -3.91 23.52 -13.88
CA ALA A 61 -3.94 24.33 -15.09
C ALA A 61 -5.36 24.62 -15.60
N THR A 62 -6.31 23.72 -15.35
CA THR A 62 -7.68 23.78 -15.90
C THR A 62 -8.72 24.40 -14.97
N ALA A 63 -8.48 24.43 -13.65
CA ALA A 63 -9.48 24.86 -12.67
C ALA A 63 -9.53 26.38 -12.37
N GLY A 64 -8.57 27.18 -12.85
CA GLY A 64 -8.59 28.64 -12.65
C GLY A 64 -8.55 29.49 -13.92
N ILE A 65 -7.80 29.04 -14.94
CA ILE A 65 -7.43 29.90 -16.09
C ILE A 65 -7.95 29.33 -17.43
N GLY A 66 -8.33 28.04 -17.45
CA GLY A 66 -8.80 27.33 -18.65
C GLY A 66 -10.21 27.68 -19.12
N GLN A 67 -10.98 28.42 -18.32
CA GLN A 67 -12.35 28.86 -18.65
C GLN A 67 -12.40 30.22 -19.37
N ILE A 68 -11.26 30.92 -19.48
CA ILE A 68 -11.17 32.20 -20.20
C ILE A 68 -10.97 31.92 -21.70
N PRO A 69 -11.89 32.36 -22.58
CA PRO A 69 -11.72 32.24 -24.03
C PRO A 69 -10.40 32.88 -24.45
N GLY A 70 -9.54 32.14 -25.15
CA GLY A 70 -8.22 32.60 -25.59
C GLY A 70 -7.04 32.17 -24.71
N VAL A 71 -7.24 32.00 -23.39
CA VAL A 71 -6.16 31.57 -22.48
C VAL A 71 -6.07 30.04 -22.37
N ARG A 72 -7.14 29.33 -22.73
CA ARG A 72 -7.19 27.85 -22.79
C ARG A 72 -6.10 27.25 -23.68
N GLN A 73 -5.78 27.87 -24.82
CA GLN A 73 -4.69 27.39 -25.67
C GLN A 73 -3.31 27.59 -25.02
N LEU A 74 -3.13 28.69 -24.30
CA LEU A 74 -1.89 28.98 -23.58
C LEU A 74 -1.70 28.03 -22.39
N ALA A 75 -2.77 27.78 -21.64
CA ALA A 75 -2.80 26.80 -20.56
C ALA A 75 -2.48 25.40 -21.12
N ASN A 76 -3.15 24.95 -22.18
CA ASN A 76 -2.88 23.66 -22.81
C ASN A 76 -1.41 23.53 -23.28
N ARG A 77 -0.84 24.57 -23.90
CA ARG A 77 0.58 24.57 -24.30
C ARG A 77 1.53 24.50 -23.11
N ALA A 78 1.25 25.23 -22.04
CA ALA A 78 2.04 25.19 -20.82
C ALA A 78 1.97 23.80 -20.16
N THR A 79 0.80 23.18 -20.10
CA THR A 79 0.63 21.82 -19.58
C THR A 79 1.37 20.80 -20.42
N THR A 80 1.31 20.88 -21.76
CA THR A 80 2.04 19.98 -22.67
C THR A 80 3.56 20.17 -22.57
N ALA A 81 4.04 21.41 -22.42
CA ALA A 81 5.47 21.69 -22.26
C ALA A 81 6.02 21.16 -20.92
N ILE A 82 5.24 21.33 -19.84
CA ILE A 82 5.57 20.79 -18.53
C ILE A 82 5.51 19.26 -18.58
N SER A 83 4.45 18.66 -19.10
CA SER A 83 4.33 17.20 -19.21
C SER A 83 5.48 16.60 -20.02
N ASN A 84 5.88 17.20 -21.15
CA ASN A 84 6.98 16.69 -21.97
C ASN A 84 8.34 16.81 -21.27
N ARG A 85 8.55 17.82 -20.41
CA ARG A 85 9.79 17.96 -19.63
C ARG A 85 9.86 17.01 -18.44
N ILE A 86 8.73 16.68 -17.82
CA ILE A 86 8.70 15.77 -16.68
C ILE A 86 8.53 14.30 -17.15
N SER A 87 8.00 14.05 -18.36
CA SER A 87 7.90 12.72 -18.99
C SER A 87 9.16 11.85 -18.90
N PRO A 88 10.38 12.33 -19.19
CA PRO A 88 11.60 11.52 -19.03
C PRO A 88 11.92 11.19 -17.55
N TYR A 89 11.49 12.02 -16.60
CA TYR A 89 11.65 11.77 -15.16
C TYR A 89 10.55 10.85 -14.60
N LEU A 90 9.39 10.79 -15.27
CA LEU A 90 8.24 9.95 -14.91
C LEU A 90 8.18 8.63 -15.70
N GLY A 91 8.95 8.55 -16.79
CA GLY A 91 9.11 7.39 -17.66
C GLY A 91 10.25 6.46 -17.23
N ARG A 92 11.06 6.83 -16.24
CA ARG A 92 11.90 5.87 -15.54
C ARG A 92 10.96 5.05 -14.66
N PRO A 93 10.63 3.78 -15.00
CA PRO A 93 9.99 2.93 -14.01
C PRO A 93 10.89 3.01 -12.76
N PRO A 94 10.35 3.10 -11.53
CA PRO A 94 11.16 2.63 -10.42
C PRO A 94 11.65 1.27 -10.87
N THR A 95 12.97 1.08 -10.93
CA THR A 95 13.56 -0.22 -11.23
C THR A 95 13.24 -1.09 -10.03
N THR A 96 11.99 -1.52 -10.00
CA THR A 96 11.34 -2.41 -9.06
C THR A 96 10.20 -3.09 -9.81
N THR A 97 10.33 -3.28 -11.13
CA THR A 97 10.23 -4.66 -11.60
C THR A 97 11.34 -5.40 -10.87
N LEU A 98 11.00 -5.94 -9.70
CA LEU A 98 11.66 -7.16 -9.28
C LEU A 98 11.39 -8.10 -10.45
N ARG A 99 12.35 -8.22 -11.37
CA ARG A 99 12.54 -9.49 -12.08
C ARG A 99 12.33 -10.56 -11.01
N PRO A 100 11.66 -11.70 -11.31
CA PRO A 100 11.88 -12.88 -10.50
C PRO A 100 13.39 -13.08 -10.50
N THR A 101 14.08 -12.57 -9.48
CA THR A 101 15.49 -12.77 -9.34
C THR A 101 15.57 -14.24 -9.07
N GLU A 102 16.13 -14.99 -10.02
CA GLU A 102 16.62 -16.35 -9.83
C GLU A 102 17.78 -16.34 -8.82
N GLY A 103 17.56 -15.71 -7.67
CA GLY A 103 18.47 -15.44 -6.58
C GLY A 103 17.70 -15.34 -5.27
N PRO A 104 18.38 -15.42 -4.11
CA PRO A 104 17.73 -15.47 -2.81
C PRO A 104 16.77 -14.28 -2.59
N ILE A 105 15.55 -14.55 -2.10
CA ILE A 105 14.59 -13.51 -1.74
C ILE A 105 15.26 -12.56 -0.73
N ALA A 106 15.40 -11.29 -1.11
CA ALA A 106 15.91 -10.24 -0.22
C ALA A 106 14.82 -9.85 0.78
N TRP A 107 14.94 -10.35 2.00
CA TRP A 107 14.00 -10.07 3.09
C TRP A 107 14.23 -8.67 3.69
N PRO A 108 13.19 -7.99 4.17
CA PRO A 108 13.34 -6.73 4.87
C PRO A 108 14.11 -6.93 6.19
N PRO A 109 14.90 -5.92 6.63
CA PRO A 109 15.57 -5.95 7.93
C PRO A 109 14.54 -5.95 9.07
N ASN A 110 15.03 -6.12 10.31
CA ASN A 110 14.21 -6.06 11.53
C ASN A 110 12.98 -6.98 11.49
N ASN A 111 13.12 -8.20 10.97
CA ASN A 111 11.99 -9.14 10.85
C ASN A 111 10.78 -8.57 10.09
N GLY A 112 11.01 -7.60 9.19
CA GLY A 112 9.95 -6.92 8.45
C GLY A 112 9.07 -5.98 9.29
N PHE A 113 9.47 -5.61 10.51
CA PHE A 113 8.73 -4.62 11.29
C PHE A 113 9.04 -3.18 10.85
N HIS A 114 7.98 -2.40 10.63
CA HIS A 114 8.03 -1.02 10.19
C HIS A 114 8.38 -0.09 11.34
N GLY A 115 9.53 0.56 11.20
CA GLY A 115 10.04 1.51 12.17
C GLY A 115 10.30 0.88 13.53
N ASN A 116 10.43 1.79 14.49
CA ASN A 116 10.91 1.57 15.84
C ASN A 116 9.72 1.83 16.80
N LEU A 117 8.83 0.84 17.00
CA LEU A 117 7.54 1.03 17.71
C LEU A 117 7.63 0.99 19.24
N GLY A 118 8.83 0.87 19.81
CA GLY A 118 9.10 1.11 21.22
C GLY A 118 10.09 2.27 21.42
N PRO A 119 10.24 2.81 22.64
CA PRO A 119 11.26 3.83 22.96
C PRO A 119 12.70 3.42 22.57
N SER A 120 12.95 2.12 22.42
CA SER A 120 14.24 1.51 22.03
C SER A 120 14.33 1.07 20.57
N GLY A 121 13.24 1.18 19.81
CA GLY A 121 13.22 0.82 18.41
C GLY A 121 12.99 -0.63 18.03
N ASN A 122 12.42 -1.42 18.93
CA ASN A 122 11.98 -2.78 18.63
C ASN A 122 10.47 -2.85 18.35
N PRO A 123 9.98 -3.92 17.68
CA PRO A 123 8.56 -4.27 17.71
C PRO A 123 8.07 -4.37 19.16
N GLY A 124 6.89 -3.81 19.43
CA GLY A 124 6.28 -3.86 20.77
C GLY A 124 5.99 -5.29 21.19
N VAL A 125 6.04 -5.59 22.49
CA VAL A 125 5.58 -6.88 23.02
C VAL A 125 4.11 -6.75 23.39
N THR A 126 3.29 -7.72 23.00
CA THR A 126 1.87 -7.77 23.35
C THR A 126 1.45 -9.18 23.77
N VAL A 127 0.26 -9.30 24.32
CA VAL A 127 -0.32 -10.59 24.73
C VAL A 127 -1.59 -10.85 23.94
N LEU A 128 -1.58 -11.87 23.09
CA LEU A 128 -2.79 -12.38 22.44
C LEU A 128 -3.61 -13.15 23.48
N ARG A 129 -4.89 -12.81 23.59
CA ARG A 129 -5.81 -13.43 24.55
C ARG A 129 -6.47 -14.67 23.92
N PRO A 130 -6.91 -15.64 24.73
CA PRO A 130 -7.75 -16.73 24.25
C PRO A 130 -8.94 -16.21 23.42
N GLY A 131 -9.28 -16.90 22.34
CA GLY A 131 -10.30 -16.50 21.36
C GLY A 131 -9.82 -15.52 20.28
N THR A 132 -8.60 -14.98 20.37
CA THR A 132 -8.04 -14.13 19.31
C THR A 132 -7.80 -14.94 18.05
N GLN A 133 -8.32 -14.48 16.91
CA GLN A 133 -8.11 -15.14 15.62
C GLN A 133 -6.97 -14.51 14.83
N ILE A 134 -6.06 -15.35 14.38
CA ILE A 134 -4.88 -15.00 13.59
C ILE A 134 -4.82 -15.89 12.34
N ASP A 135 -4.17 -15.42 11.29
CA ASP A 135 -4.04 -16.17 10.05
C ASP A 135 -2.63 -16.07 9.44
N ARG A 136 -2.33 -16.97 8.50
CA ARG A 136 -1.03 -17.08 7.85
C ARG A 136 -1.16 -17.61 6.42
N PHE A 137 -0.35 -17.05 5.53
CA PHE A 137 0.03 -17.66 4.27
C PHE A 137 1.40 -18.33 4.43
N GLY A 138 1.48 -19.64 4.24
CA GLY A 138 2.71 -20.41 4.42
C GLY A 138 2.54 -21.65 5.27
N LEU A 139 3.61 -22.44 5.34
CA LEU A 139 3.65 -23.65 6.13
C LEU A 139 3.74 -23.36 7.65
N ASP A 140 3.41 -24.38 8.45
CA ASP A 140 3.28 -24.31 9.91
C ASP A 140 4.63 -24.22 10.64
N GLU A 141 5.76 -24.40 9.95
CA GLU A 141 7.11 -24.17 10.51
C GLU A 141 7.41 -22.68 10.73
N GLY A 142 6.60 -21.80 10.14
CA GLY A 142 6.76 -20.36 10.26
C GLY A 142 6.33 -19.79 11.61
N ARG A 143 6.75 -18.54 11.86
CA ARG A 143 6.47 -17.80 13.11
C ARG A 143 5.73 -16.48 12.92
N PHE A 144 5.44 -16.09 11.67
CA PHE A 144 4.77 -14.83 11.37
C PHE A 144 3.30 -15.07 11.04
N VAL A 145 2.43 -14.33 11.70
CA VAL A 145 0.97 -14.38 11.54
C VAL A 145 0.43 -12.95 11.55
N ALA A 146 -0.78 -12.75 11.06
CA ALA A 146 -1.47 -11.46 11.17
C ALA A 146 -2.83 -11.64 11.86
N PRO A 147 -3.49 -10.56 12.32
CA PRO A 147 -4.90 -10.62 12.65
C PRO A 147 -5.71 -11.20 11.47
N ARG A 148 -6.67 -12.07 11.77
CA ARG A 148 -7.53 -12.67 10.75
C ARG A 148 -8.15 -11.59 9.86
N GLY A 149 -8.07 -11.79 8.54
CA GLY A 149 -8.67 -10.87 7.56
C GLY A 149 -7.80 -9.66 7.20
N THR A 150 -6.56 -9.57 7.70
CA THR A 150 -5.62 -8.53 7.24
C THR A 150 -5.41 -8.66 5.72
N PRO A 151 -5.63 -7.61 4.92
CA PRO A 151 -5.47 -7.66 3.46
C PRO A 151 -4.05 -8.06 3.04
N VAL A 152 -3.91 -8.82 1.94
CA VAL A 152 -2.59 -9.28 1.43
C VAL A 152 -1.61 -8.12 1.24
N ALA A 153 -2.06 -7.03 0.61
CA ALA A 153 -1.24 -5.85 0.36
C ALA A 153 -0.68 -5.22 1.66
N GLN A 154 -1.35 -5.40 2.80
CA GLN A 154 -0.91 -4.86 4.08
C GLN A 154 0.15 -5.73 4.79
N ARG A 155 0.44 -6.92 4.24
CA ARG A 155 1.34 -7.91 4.84
C ARG A 155 2.76 -7.89 4.29
N SER A 156 2.99 -7.19 3.17
CA SER A 156 4.29 -7.15 2.48
C SER A 156 4.89 -8.54 2.25
N LEU A 157 4.09 -9.45 1.69
CA LEU A 157 4.52 -10.82 1.45
C LEU A 157 5.38 -10.92 0.18
N PRO A 158 6.37 -11.83 0.13
CA PRO A 158 7.13 -12.04 -1.09
C PRO A 158 6.23 -12.59 -2.21
N PRO A 159 6.65 -12.42 -3.48
CA PRO A 159 6.00 -13.09 -4.60
C PRO A 159 5.87 -14.59 -4.35
N GLY A 160 4.71 -15.18 -4.68
CA GLY A 160 4.43 -16.59 -4.45
C GLY A 160 4.13 -16.98 -2.99
N ALA A 161 4.01 -16.04 -2.06
CA ALA A 161 3.55 -16.37 -0.71
C ALA A 161 2.06 -16.76 -0.68
N THR A 162 1.23 -16.11 -1.50
CA THR A 162 -0.22 -16.33 -1.55
C THR A 162 -0.61 -17.65 -2.23
N SER A 163 0.30 -18.29 -2.96
CA SER A 163 0.10 -19.65 -3.47
C SER A 163 0.41 -20.73 -2.43
N LYS A 164 0.97 -20.35 -1.28
CA LYS A 164 1.17 -21.28 -0.14
C LYS A 164 -0.14 -21.44 0.64
N PRO A 165 -0.27 -22.50 1.47
CA PRO A 165 -1.48 -22.74 2.25
C PRO A 165 -1.89 -21.52 3.08
N TYR A 166 -3.17 -21.14 2.99
CA TYR A 166 -3.79 -20.18 3.89
C TYR A 166 -4.40 -20.93 5.07
N SER A 167 -4.05 -20.51 6.28
CA SER A 167 -4.46 -21.16 7.52
C SER A 167 -4.94 -20.14 8.52
N VAL A 168 -6.03 -20.46 9.22
CA VAL A 168 -6.59 -19.64 10.31
C VAL A 168 -6.44 -20.40 11.62
N PHE A 169 -6.07 -19.68 12.67
CA PHE A 169 -5.88 -20.22 14.00
C PHE A 169 -6.58 -19.36 15.04
N GLU A 170 -7.02 -20.01 16.10
CA GLU A 170 -7.52 -19.38 17.30
C GLU A 170 -6.51 -19.58 18.42
N VAL A 171 -6.20 -18.50 19.12
CA VAL A 171 -5.37 -18.54 20.34
C VAL A 171 -6.19 -19.18 21.45
N THR A 172 -5.67 -20.23 22.07
CA THR A 172 -6.36 -20.96 23.14
C THR A 172 -5.85 -20.56 24.53
N ASN A 173 -4.61 -20.09 24.62
CA ASN A 173 -3.94 -19.65 25.85
C ASN A 173 -3.29 -18.28 25.67
N ARG A 174 -3.07 -17.53 26.77
CA ARG A 174 -2.39 -16.22 26.71
C ARG A 174 -1.01 -16.40 26.07
N LEU A 175 -0.78 -15.75 24.94
CA LEU A 175 0.44 -15.90 24.14
C LEU A 175 1.17 -14.56 24.03
N VAL A 176 2.37 -14.49 24.59
CA VAL A 176 3.23 -13.31 24.48
C VAL A 176 3.91 -13.31 23.12
N VAL A 177 3.70 -12.25 22.34
CA VAL A 177 4.21 -12.13 20.96
C VAL A 177 4.86 -10.78 20.74
N GLN A 178 5.76 -10.71 19.76
CA GLN A 178 6.20 -9.44 19.22
C GLN A 178 5.14 -8.95 18.22
N GLN A 179 4.78 -7.67 18.31
CA GLN A 179 3.80 -6.99 17.47
C GLN A 179 4.42 -5.75 16.83
N GLY A 180 4.07 -5.51 15.58
CA GLY A 180 4.37 -4.27 14.92
C GLY A 180 3.70 -4.19 13.57
N ARG A 181 3.92 -3.09 12.86
CA ARG A 181 3.44 -2.93 11.49
C ARG A 181 4.38 -3.64 10.53
N ALA A 182 3.90 -4.20 9.43
CA ALA A 182 4.74 -4.73 8.37
C ALA A 182 5.39 -3.58 7.58
N THR A 183 6.70 -3.64 7.33
CA THR A 183 7.41 -2.66 6.49
C THR A 183 6.92 -2.76 5.04
N PRO A 184 6.67 -1.64 4.34
CA PRO A 184 6.43 -1.66 2.89
C PRO A 184 7.58 -2.39 2.18
N TRP A 185 7.29 -3.51 1.52
CA TRP A 185 8.30 -4.35 0.86
C TRP A 185 7.69 -5.17 -0.27
N PHE A 186 8.51 -5.76 -1.13
CA PHE A 186 8.08 -6.58 -2.28
C PHE A 186 7.02 -5.91 -3.19
N GLY A 187 7.10 -4.59 -3.34
CA GLY A 187 6.13 -3.81 -4.12
C GLY A 187 4.77 -3.59 -3.44
N GLN A 188 4.61 -4.03 -2.19
CA GLN A 188 3.38 -3.92 -1.41
C GLN A 188 3.47 -2.77 -0.39
N PRO A 189 2.33 -2.12 -0.07
CA PRO A 189 2.30 -1.00 0.87
C PRO A 189 2.59 -1.40 2.32
N GLY A 190 2.31 -2.64 2.72
CA GLY A 190 2.51 -3.08 4.10
C GLY A 190 1.63 -2.32 5.10
N MET A 191 2.21 -1.97 6.25
CA MET A 191 1.61 -1.22 7.35
C MET A 191 0.49 -1.92 8.13
N GLY A 192 0.11 -3.13 7.74
CA GLY A 192 -0.77 -4.00 8.51
C GLY A 192 -0.08 -4.50 9.78
N VAL A 193 -0.88 -4.87 10.78
CA VAL A 193 -0.34 -5.49 12.01
C VAL A 193 0.16 -6.89 11.67
N GLN A 194 1.37 -7.20 12.13
CA GLN A 194 1.91 -8.55 12.14
C GLN A 194 2.35 -8.94 13.54
N TYR A 195 2.30 -10.23 13.81
CA TYR A 195 2.82 -10.84 15.03
C TYR A 195 3.94 -11.81 14.70
N ARG A 196 5.01 -11.79 15.50
CA ARG A 196 6.03 -12.83 15.53
C ARG A 196 5.87 -13.64 16.80
N LEU A 197 5.55 -14.92 16.59
CA LEU A 197 5.32 -15.91 17.64
C LEU A 197 6.64 -16.35 18.29
N PRO A 198 6.61 -16.77 19.58
CA PRO A 198 7.81 -17.22 20.29
C PRO A 198 8.33 -18.56 19.75
N ALA A 199 7.44 -19.41 19.22
CA ALA A 199 7.74 -20.70 18.62
C ALA A 199 7.06 -20.85 17.24
N SER A 200 7.31 -21.94 16.52
CA SER A 200 6.63 -22.20 15.25
C SER A 200 5.13 -22.43 15.47
N VAL A 201 4.31 -22.19 14.43
CA VAL A 201 2.88 -22.51 14.48
C VAL A 201 2.68 -24.00 14.80
N LYS A 202 3.49 -24.88 14.19
CA LYS A 202 3.49 -26.32 14.46
C LYS A 202 3.67 -26.63 15.95
N ASP A 203 4.67 -26.04 16.61
CA ASP A 203 4.94 -26.29 18.04
C ASP A 203 3.79 -25.75 18.91
N LEU A 204 3.23 -24.60 18.53
CA LEU A 204 2.12 -23.98 19.27
C LEU A 204 0.80 -24.73 19.10
N LEU A 205 0.59 -25.40 17.97
CA LEU A 205 -0.50 -26.35 17.77
C LEU A 205 -0.29 -27.60 18.64
N ALA A 206 0.91 -28.18 18.62
CA ALA A 206 1.23 -29.39 19.37
C ALA A 206 1.13 -29.19 20.89
N THR A 207 1.51 -28.01 21.39
CA THR A 207 1.41 -27.63 22.80
C THR A 207 0.05 -27.07 23.20
N GLY A 208 -0.90 -26.96 22.26
CA GLY A 208 -2.26 -26.51 22.54
C GLY A 208 -2.39 -25.02 22.88
N TYR A 209 -1.46 -24.17 22.45
CA TYR A 209 -1.56 -22.70 22.52
C TYR A 209 -2.30 -22.10 21.32
N LEU A 210 -2.34 -22.83 20.21
CA LEU A 210 -3.14 -22.52 19.03
C LEU A 210 -4.02 -23.72 18.69
N ARG A 211 -5.15 -23.43 18.05
CA ARG A 211 -6.01 -24.43 17.40
C ARG A 211 -6.37 -23.96 16.00
N ARG A 212 -6.34 -24.87 15.03
CA ARG A 212 -6.76 -24.58 13.65
C ARG A 212 -8.29 -24.45 13.59
N VAL A 213 -8.77 -23.45 12.87
CA VAL A 213 -10.20 -23.15 12.65
C VAL A 213 -10.64 -23.61 11.27
#